data_AF-A0A7K4JVX7-F1
#
_entry.id   AF-A0A7K4JVX7-F1
#
_cell.length_a   1.000
_cell.length_b   1.000
_cell.length_c   1.000
_cell.angle_alpha   90.00
_cell.angle_beta   90.00
_cell.angle_gamma   90.00
#
_symmetry.space_group_name_H-M   'P 1'
#
loop_
_entity.id
_entity.type
_entity.pdbx_description
1 polymer ?
#
loop_
_entity_poly.entity_id
_entity_poly.type
_entity_poly.pdbx_seq_one_letter_code
_entity_poly.pdbx_strand_id
1 'polypeptide(L)'
;MALWRLCRAFGALRVAPGPAPVPVPVPVSVSVPVPGSPWRALSASAARLTTDPLWKCRVKYTVRPVGMKKTGGRDHTGRIRVRGIGGGHKRRYRMIDFQRLRYEEGAPAAPFEEKVVRVRYDPCRSADIALVAGGNRKRWIIATENMQPGDVLKNSAHIGRMA
;
A
#
# COMPACT_ATOMS: atom_id res chain seq x y z
N MET A 1 16.40 45.85 -63.21
CA MET A 1 17.64 46.22 -63.94
C MET A 1 18.58 46.87 -62.93
N ALA A 2 19.86 46.49 -62.95
CA ALA A 2 20.98 46.86 -62.06
C ALA A 2 21.03 46.07 -60.71
N LEU A 3 21.99 45.14 -60.48
CA LEU A 3 23.46 45.32 -60.30
C LEU A 3 23.74 46.35 -59.19
N TRP A 4 24.58 46.13 -58.17
CA TRP A 4 25.76 45.30 -58.02
C TRP A 4 26.22 45.40 -56.55
N ARG A 5 26.89 44.33 -56.08
CA ARG A 5 28.08 44.31 -55.21
C ARG A 5 28.19 45.32 -54.05
N LEU A 6 28.21 44.79 -52.82
CA LEU A 6 29.17 45.24 -51.79
C LEU A 6 29.64 44.02 -50.97
N CYS A 7 30.86 43.56 -51.25
CA CYS A 7 31.66 42.73 -50.34
C CYS A 7 32.07 43.55 -49.11
N ARG A 8 32.08 42.96 -47.92
CA ARG A 8 33.13 43.19 -46.92
C ARG A 8 33.15 42.09 -45.85
N ALA A 9 34.25 41.35 -45.87
CA ALA A 9 35.01 40.78 -44.76
C ALA A 9 34.23 40.23 -43.55
N PHE A 10 34.19 38.90 -43.44
CA PHE A 10 34.25 38.27 -42.13
C PHE A 10 35.37 37.24 -42.11
N GLY A 11 36.26 37.45 -41.14
CA GLY A 11 37.54 36.77 -40.98
C GLY A 11 37.40 35.31 -40.60
N ALA A 12 38.45 34.57 -40.96
CA ALA A 12 38.65 33.18 -40.63
C ALA A 12 38.69 32.97 -39.10
N LEU A 13 37.68 32.27 -38.58
CA LEU A 13 37.73 31.65 -37.25
C LEU A 13 38.27 30.23 -37.42
N ARG A 14 39.53 30.03 -37.01
CA ARG A 14 40.15 28.72 -36.88
C ARG A 14 39.43 27.92 -35.80
N VAL A 15 38.89 26.76 -36.18
CA VAL A 15 38.28 25.76 -35.28
C VAL A 15 39.40 25.09 -34.49
N ALA A 16 39.33 25.15 -33.16
CA ALA A 16 40.23 24.42 -32.27
C ALA A 16 39.85 22.91 -32.23
N PRO A 17 40.81 21.98 -32.14
CA PRO A 17 40.54 20.55 -32.06
C PRO A 17 39.94 20.17 -30.70
N GLY A 18 38.86 19.36 -30.73
CA GLY A 18 38.17 18.86 -29.54
C GLY A 18 38.98 17.83 -28.73
N PRO A 19 38.60 17.59 -27.46
CA PRO A 19 39.35 16.72 -26.56
C PRO A 19 39.24 15.22 -26.91
N ALA A 20 40.31 14.48 -26.64
CA ALA A 20 40.45 13.05 -26.91
C ALA A 20 39.47 12.17 -26.07
N PRO A 21 39.03 11.02 -26.61
CA PRO A 21 38.07 10.14 -25.93
C PRO A 21 38.68 9.42 -24.72
N VAL A 22 37.90 9.37 -23.64
CA VAL A 22 38.21 8.70 -22.37
C VAL A 22 37.93 7.19 -22.50
N PRO A 23 38.77 6.28 -21.96
CA PRO A 23 38.54 4.83 -22.06
C PRO A 23 37.30 4.39 -21.27
N VAL A 24 36.43 3.61 -21.93
CA VAL A 24 35.23 3.01 -21.36
C VAL A 24 35.60 1.69 -20.67
N PRO A 25 35.12 1.39 -19.46
CA PRO A 25 35.40 0.11 -18.80
C PRO A 25 34.74 -1.06 -19.54
N VAL A 26 35.54 -2.06 -19.88
CA VAL A 26 35.10 -3.31 -20.52
C VAL A 26 34.32 -4.14 -19.49
N PRO A 27 33.19 -4.78 -19.85
CA PRO A 27 32.45 -5.61 -18.90
C PRO A 27 33.29 -6.83 -18.48
N VAL A 28 33.53 -6.94 -17.18
CA VAL A 28 34.10 -8.15 -16.55
C VAL A 28 33.17 -9.31 -16.85
N SER A 29 33.73 -10.36 -17.44
CA SER A 29 33.02 -11.59 -17.78
C SER A 29 32.34 -12.21 -16.55
N VAL A 30 31.01 -12.35 -16.64
CA VAL A 30 30.22 -13.09 -15.66
C VAL A 30 30.61 -14.56 -15.79
N SER A 31 31.30 -15.10 -14.79
CA SER A 31 31.58 -16.53 -14.69
C SER A 31 30.29 -17.27 -14.38
N VAL A 32 29.83 -18.07 -15.34
CA VAL A 32 28.68 -18.98 -15.17
C VAL A 32 29.12 -20.14 -14.27
N PRO A 33 28.37 -20.49 -13.20
CA PRO A 33 28.75 -21.58 -12.32
C PRO A 33 28.63 -22.94 -13.02
N VAL A 34 29.69 -23.73 -12.95
CA VAL A 34 29.81 -25.07 -13.54
C VAL A 34 29.01 -26.09 -12.69
N PRO A 35 28.18 -26.95 -13.30
CA PRO A 35 27.46 -27.99 -12.57
C PRO A 35 28.42 -29.11 -12.17
N GLY A 36 28.59 -29.32 -10.86
CA GLY A 36 29.39 -30.45 -10.34
C GLY A 36 30.27 -30.17 -9.12
N SER A 37 30.25 -28.99 -8.52
CA SER A 37 31.02 -28.74 -7.29
C SER A 37 30.36 -29.41 -6.07
N PRO A 38 31.14 -30.08 -5.19
CA PRO A 38 30.60 -30.78 -4.01
C PRO A 38 30.20 -29.82 -2.87
N TRP A 39 30.44 -28.54 -3.06
CA TRP A 39 30.02 -27.49 -2.15
C TRP A 39 28.63 -27.06 -2.62
N ARG A 40 27.59 -27.73 -2.10
CA ARG A 40 26.28 -27.07 -2.02
C ARG A 40 26.56 -25.74 -1.33
N ALA A 41 26.54 -24.65 -2.10
CA ALA A 41 26.28 -23.35 -1.53
C ALA A 41 25.00 -23.56 -0.72
N LEU A 42 25.14 -23.55 0.61
CA LEU A 42 23.99 -23.44 1.49
C LEU A 42 23.31 -22.17 1.00
N SER A 43 22.27 -22.34 0.19
CA SER A 43 21.37 -21.28 -0.23
C SER A 43 21.11 -20.52 1.05
N ALA A 44 21.61 -19.28 1.11
CA ALA A 44 21.46 -18.43 2.28
C ALA A 44 19.96 -18.42 2.54
N SER A 45 19.53 -19.18 3.54
CA SER A 45 18.13 -19.26 3.91
C SER A 45 17.82 -17.85 4.34
N ALA A 46 17.13 -17.11 3.46
CA ALA A 46 16.82 -15.71 3.65
C ALA A 46 16.41 -15.54 5.11
N ALA A 47 17.12 -14.67 5.84
CA ALA A 47 16.91 -14.45 7.26
C ALA A 47 15.41 -14.24 7.47
N ARG A 48 14.71 -15.28 7.93
CA ARG A 48 13.27 -15.21 8.09
C ARG A 48 13.08 -14.18 9.19
N LEU A 49 12.46 -13.05 8.84
CA LEU A 49 12.03 -12.09 9.84
C LEU A 49 11.29 -12.89 10.91
N THR A 50 11.70 -12.76 12.16
CA THR A 50 11.15 -13.55 13.27
C THR A 50 9.65 -13.31 13.47
N THR A 51 9.12 -12.23 12.90
CA THR A 51 7.69 -11.95 12.76
C THR A 51 7.29 -11.86 11.29
N ASP A 52 6.53 -12.84 10.79
CA ASP A 52 5.87 -12.73 9.48
C ASP A 52 4.68 -11.76 9.56
N PRO A 53 4.70 -10.59 8.88
CA PRO A 53 3.56 -9.69 8.83
C PRO A 53 2.54 -10.08 7.76
N LEU A 54 2.63 -11.29 7.19
CA LEU A 54 1.85 -11.73 6.02
C LEU A 54 0.35 -11.46 6.15
N TRP A 55 -0.20 -11.52 7.37
CA TRP A 55 -1.62 -11.23 7.61
C TRP A 55 -2.00 -9.77 7.33
N LYS A 56 -1.05 -8.84 7.42
CA LYS A 56 -1.18 -7.41 7.11
C LYS A 56 -1.01 -7.10 5.62
N CYS A 57 -0.30 -7.95 4.88
CA CYS A 57 -0.04 -7.80 3.44
C CYS A 57 -1.26 -8.13 2.56
N ARG A 58 -2.47 -8.21 3.13
CA ARG A 58 -3.69 -8.51 2.38
C ARG A 58 -4.15 -7.28 1.62
N VAL A 59 -4.16 -7.38 0.29
CA VAL A 59 -4.55 -6.28 -0.62
C VAL A 59 -6.08 -6.12 -0.71
N LYS A 60 -6.82 -7.23 -0.80
CA LYS A 60 -8.27 -7.22 -1.02
C LYS A 60 -9.03 -7.15 0.30
N TYR A 61 -10.06 -6.29 0.36
CA TYR A 61 -10.97 -6.23 1.51
C TYR A 61 -11.73 -7.54 1.68
N THR A 62 -11.93 -7.99 2.93
CA THR A 62 -12.68 -9.21 3.21
C THR A 62 -13.44 -9.06 4.53
N VAL A 63 -14.75 -9.39 4.51
CA VAL A 63 -15.62 -9.35 5.71
C VAL A 63 -15.29 -10.49 6.70
N ARG A 64 -14.75 -11.60 6.19
CA ARG A 64 -14.37 -12.77 6.98
C ARG A 64 -13.21 -12.43 7.94
N PRO A 65 -13.23 -12.94 9.18
CA PRO A 65 -12.12 -12.74 10.11
C PRO A 65 -10.82 -13.35 9.58
N VAL A 66 -9.74 -12.59 9.65
CA VAL A 66 -8.40 -12.96 9.21
C VAL A 66 -7.57 -13.44 10.40
N GLY A 67 -6.81 -14.52 10.23
CA GLY A 67 -5.86 -14.98 11.26
C GLY A 67 -4.75 -13.96 11.48
N MET A 68 -4.60 -13.46 12.71
CA MET A 68 -3.56 -12.49 13.07
C MET A 68 -2.51 -13.14 13.97
N LYS A 69 -1.23 -12.91 13.65
CA LYS A 69 -0.11 -13.24 14.54
C LYS A 69 0.20 -12.03 15.43
N LYS A 70 0.37 -12.27 16.74
CA LYS A 70 0.81 -11.25 17.69
C LYS A 70 2.33 -11.07 17.60
N THR A 71 2.78 -9.83 17.78
CA THR A 71 4.20 -9.46 17.73
C THR A 71 4.92 -9.69 19.07
N GLY A 72 4.21 -9.57 20.20
CA GLY A 72 4.82 -9.74 21.52
C GLY A 72 5.87 -8.68 21.86
N GLY A 73 5.66 -7.43 21.42
CA GLY A 73 6.55 -6.30 21.73
C GLY A 73 7.90 -6.28 21.01
N ARG A 74 8.13 -7.23 20.09
CA ARG A 74 9.37 -7.35 19.30
C ARG A 74 9.32 -6.55 18.00
N ASP A 75 10.47 -6.10 17.51
CA ASP A 75 10.58 -5.53 16.17
C ASP A 75 11.00 -6.58 15.12
N HIS A 76 11.23 -6.14 13.88
CA HIS A 76 11.61 -7.02 12.77
C HIS A 76 12.99 -7.68 12.96
N THR A 77 13.87 -7.13 13.82
CA THR A 77 15.15 -7.76 14.20
C THR A 77 14.98 -8.80 15.31
N GLY A 78 13.78 -8.92 15.88
CA GLY A 78 13.48 -9.82 16.99
C GLY A 78 13.82 -9.26 18.36
N ARG A 79 14.32 -8.01 18.44
CA ARG A 79 14.64 -7.33 19.70
C ARG A 79 13.37 -6.79 20.34
N ILE A 80 13.31 -6.80 21.68
CA ILE A 80 12.18 -6.22 22.42
C ILE A 80 12.28 -4.70 22.33
N ARG A 81 11.29 -4.06 21.68
CA ARG A 81 11.15 -2.60 21.68
C ARG A 81 10.16 -2.10 22.71
N VAL A 82 9.07 -2.84 22.91
CA VAL A 82 8.04 -2.48 23.88
C VAL A 82 7.88 -3.62 24.88
N ARG A 83 8.07 -3.32 26.16
CA ARG A 83 7.93 -4.28 27.26
C ARG A 83 6.47 -4.43 27.66
N GLY A 84 6.12 -5.51 28.37
CA GLY A 84 4.76 -5.75 28.86
C GLY A 84 3.73 -6.19 27.81
N ILE A 85 4.15 -6.38 26.55
CA ILE A 85 3.29 -6.87 25.47
C ILE A 85 3.68 -8.32 25.15
N GLY A 86 2.83 -9.29 25.50
CA GLY A 86 3.10 -10.71 25.25
C GLY A 86 1.94 -11.60 25.70
N GLY A 87 1.87 -12.82 25.16
CA GLY A 87 0.85 -13.80 25.56
C GLY A 87 -0.60 -13.41 25.20
N GLY A 88 -1.53 -13.75 26.10
CA GLY A 88 -2.97 -13.53 25.98
C GLY A 88 -3.67 -14.39 24.91
N HIS A 89 -5.00 -14.46 24.96
CA HIS A 89 -5.80 -15.30 24.05
C HIS A 89 -5.60 -14.96 22.56
N LYS A 90 -5.66 -15.96 21.68
CA LYS A 90 -5.56 -15.78 20.22
C LYS A 90 -6.75 -14.95 19.70
N ARG A 91 -6.49 -14.03 18.78
CA ARG A 91 -7.51 -13.12 18.22
C ARG A 91 -7.50 -13.20 16.70
N ARG A 92 -8.66 -13.01 16.08
CA ARG A 92 -8.79 -12.87 14.63
C ARG A 92 -9.07 -11.41 14.30
N TYR A 93 -8.38 -10.88 13.32
CA TYR A 93 -8.53 -9.50 12.87
C TYR A 93 -9.76 -9.37 11.97
N ARG A 94 -10.47 -8.25 12.09
CA ARG A 94 -11.57 -7.90 11.19
C ARG A 94 -11.21 -6.61 10.47
N MET A 95 -11.25 -6.65 9.13
CA MET A 95 -10.93 -5.48 8.31
C MET A 95 -12.07 -4.48 8.42
N ILE A 96 -11.76 -3.24 8.81
CA ILE A 96 -12.73 -2.16 8.96
C ILE A 96 -12.50 -1.12 7.88
N ASP A 97 -13.60 -0.64 7.32
CA ASP A 97 -13.58 0.51 6.43
C ASP A 97 -13.80 1.78 7.24
N PHE A 98 -12.71 2.52 7.46
CA PHE A 98 -12.77 3.82 8.13
C PHE A 98 -13.27 4.94 7.20
N GLN A 99 -13.18 4.73 5.87
CA GLN A 99 -13.64 5.69 4.90
C GLN A 99 -15.14 5.48 4.64
N ARG A 100 -15.98 6.27 5.33
CA ARG A 100 -17.44 6.18 5.21
C ARG A 100 -17.93 6.49 3.79
N LEU A 101 -17.47 7.61 3.25
CA LEU A 101 -17.74 8.05 1.89
C LEU A 101 -16.82 7.35 0.91
N ARG A 102 -17.18 6.11 0.54
CA ARG A 102 -16.54 5.34 -0.51
C ARG A 102 -17.64 4.92 -1.47
N TYR A 103 -17.61 5.37 -2.71
CA TYR A 103 -18.61 4.94 -3.71
C TYR A 103 -18.24 3.57 -4.28
N GLU A 104 -19.21 2.84 -4.82
CA GLU A 104 -18.91 1.61 -5.56
C GLU A 104 -18.27 1.96 -6.90
N GLU A 105 -17.39 1.09 -7.41
CA GLU A 105 -16.75 1.30 -8.70
C GLU A 105 -17.83 1.32 -9.80
N GLY A 106 -17.89 2.41 -10.56
CA GLY A 106 -18.91 2.63 -11.60
C GLY A 106 -20.24 3.24 -11.12
N ALA A 107 -20.42 3.46 -9.82
CA ALA A 107 -21.59 4.17 -9.31
C ALA A 107 -21.38 5.70 -9.35
N PRO A 108 -22.41 6.50 -9.66
CA PRO A 108 -22.33 7.95 -9.55
C PRO A 108 -22.03 8.36 -8.10
N ALA A 109 -21.38 9.51 -7.93
CA ALA A 109 -21.05 10.10 -6.62
C ALA A 109 -22.29 10.68 -5.91
N ALA A 110 -23.33 9.86 -5.78
CA ALA A 110 -24.59 10.21 -5.15
C ALA A 110 -24.61 9.77 -3.67
N PRO A 111 -25.41 10.44 -2.82
CA PRO A 111 -25.71 9.94 -1.49
C PRO A 111 -26.23 8.50 -1.55
N PHE A 112 -25.74 7.63 -0.68
CA PHE A 112 -26.18 6.24 -0.63
C PHE A 112 -26.57 5.84 0.79
N GLU A 113 -27.49 4.89 0.83
CA GLU A 113 -28.02 4.34 2.07
C GLU A 113 -27.45 2.94 2.31
N GLU A 114 -27.16 2.62 3.55
CA GLU A 114 -26.70 1.31 3.95
C GLU A 114 -27.49 0.81 5.16
N LYS A 115 -27.87 -0.46 5.15
CA LYS A 115 -28.60 -1.10 6.24
C LYS A 115 -27.64 -1.79 7.21
N VAL A 116 -27.86 -1.58 8.51
CA VAL A 116 -27.15 -2.29 9.57
C VAL A 116 -27.68 -3.72 9.64
N VAL A 117 -26.79 -4.69 9.44
CA VAL A 117 -27.13 -6.13 9.51
C VAL A 117 -27.03 -6.63 10.94
N ARG A 118 -25.96 -6.27 11.65
CA ARG A 118 -25.71 -6.68 13.04
C ARG A 118 -24.59 -5.88 13.68
N VAL A 119 -24.64 -5.74 15.00
CA VAL A 119 -23.56 -5.19 15.84
C VAL A 119 -22.88 -6.31 16.61
N ARG A 120 -21.56 -6.30 16.71
CA ARG A 120 -20.76 -7.34 17.38
C ARG A 120 -19.55 -6.75 18.09
N TYR A 121 -19.16 -7.42 19.18
CA TYR A 121 -17.91 -7.17 19.87
C TYR A 121 -16.67 -7.46 19.03
N ASP A 122 -15.62 -6.62 19.12
CA ASP A 122 -14.34 -6.78 18.44
C ASP A 122 -13.12 -6.86 19.38
N PRO A 123 -12.40 -8.00 19.45
CA PRO A 123 -11.29 -8.16 20.40
C PRO A 123 -10.04 -7.35 20.05
N CYS A 124 -10.00 -6.68 18.90
CA CYS A 124 -8.87 -5.88 18.43
C CYS A 124 -8.96 -4.40 18.87
N ARG A 125 -10.09 -3.96 19.42
CA ARG A 125 -10.34 -2.58 19.83
C ARG A 125 -11.32 -2.56 21.02
N SER A 126 -11.53 -1.39 21.62
CA SER A 126 -12.53 -1.22 22.68
C SER A 126 -13.96 -1.11 22.13
N ALA A 127 -14.13 -0.38 21.02
CA ALA A 127 -15.44 -0.12 20.43
C ALA A 127 -16.04 -1.34 19.70
N ASP A 128 -17.36 -1.42 19.71
CA ASP A 128 -18.09 -2.42 18.92
C ASP A 128 -18.09 -2.09 17.42
N ILE A 129 -18.35 -3.11 16.62
CA ILE A 129 -18.34 -3.01 15.16
C ILE A 129 -19.70 -3.41 14.60
N ALA A 130 -20.12 -2.69 13.57
CA ALA A 130 -21.36 -2.99 12.85
C ALA A 130 -21.05 -3.53 11.46
N LEU A 131 -21.72 -4.61 11.10
CA LEU A 131 -21.76 -5.10 9.73
C LEU A 131 -22.85 -4.34 9.00
N VAL A 132 -22.46 -3.65 7.96
CA VAL A 132 -23.35 -2.84 7.15
C VAL A 132 -23.36 -3.35 5.72
N ALA A 133 -24.52 -3.32 5.08
CA ALA A 133 -24.74 -3.75 3.71
C ALA A 133 -25.50 -2.67 2.95
N GLY A 134 -25.01 -2.30 1.77
CA GLY A 134 -25.64 -1.36 0.86
C GLY A 134 -25.24 -1.70 -0.56
N GLY A 135 -26.19 -1.60 -1.51
CA GLY A 135 -25.96 -2.03 -2.89
C GLY A 135 -25.45 -3.48 -2.96
N ASN A 136 -24.25 -3.65 -3.53
CA ASN A 136 -23.65 -4.96 -3.79
C ASN A 136 -22.53 -5.33 -2.81
N ARG A 137 -22.25 -4.51 -1.79
CA ARG A 137 -21.13 -4.74 -0.87
C ARG A 137 -21.55 -4.83 0.58
N LYS A 138 -20.68 -5.45 1.37
CA LYS A 138 -20.78 -5.55 2.83
C LYS A 138 -19.47 -5.11 3.44
N ARG A 139 -19.52 -4.30 4.50
CA ARG A 139 -18.34 -3.80 5.18
C ARG A 139 -18.56 -3.68 6.69
N TRP A 140 -17.47 -3.84 7.42
CA TRP A 140 -17.42 -3.52 8.84
C TRP A 140 -17.09 -2.04 9.01
N ILE A 141 -17.87 -1.40 9.87
CA ILE A 141 -17.68 -0.04 10.34
C ILE A 141 -17.63 -0.05 11.87
N ILE A 142 -17.18 1.05 12.47
CA ILE A 142 -17.35 1.27 13.91
C ILE A 142 -18.82 1.55 14.19
N ALA A 143 -19.38 0.87 15.20
CA ALA A 143 -20.75 1.11 15.65
C ALA A 143 -20.84 2.42 16.44
N THR A 144 -21.95 3.14 16.29
CA THR A 144 -22.30 4.25 17.19
C THR A 144 -23.09 3.72 18.38
N GLU A 145 -23.21 4.53 19.44
CA GLU A 145 -23.78 4.12 20.73
C GLU A 145 -25.17 3.48 20.62
N ASN A 146 -26.09 4.10 19.90
CA ASN A 146 -27.48 3.65 19.77
C ASN A 146 -27.76 2.86 18.48
N MET A 147 -26.73 2.29 17.85
CA MET A 147 -26.89 1.58 16.58
C MET A 147 -27.51 0.19 16.79
N GLN A 148 -28.64 -0.07 16.14
CA GLN A 148 -29.35 -1.35 16.23
C GLN A 148 -29.36 -2.10 14.89
N PRO A 149 -29.48 -3.44 14.90
CA PRO A 149 -29.71 -4.20 13.68
C PRO A 149 -31.02 -3.78 13.01
N GLY A 150 -30.97 -3.39 11.74
CA GLY A 150 -32.13 -2.91 10.98
C GLY A 150 -32.06 -1.44 10.59
N ASP A 151 -31.27 -0.64 11.31
CA ASP A 151 -31.13 0.80 11.06
C ASP A 151 -30.62 1.11 9.65
N VAL A 152 -31.09 2.23 9.09
CA VAL A 152 -30.66 2.73 7.78
C VAL A 152 -29.75 3.94 7.98
N LEU A 153 -28.53 3.83 7.46
CA LEU A 153 -27.50 4.85 7.52
C LEU A 153 -27.42 5.58 6.19
N LYS A 154 -27.53 6.92 6.22
CA LYS A 154 -27.31 7.76 5.05
C LYS A 154 -25.89 8.31 5.04
N ASN A 155 -25.14 8.05 3.98
CA ASN A 155 -23.80 8.59 3.78
C ASN A 155 -23.83 9.60 2.62
N SER A 156 -23.50 10.87 2.89
CA SER A 156 -23.48 11.93 1.88
C SER A 156 -22.29 12.87 2.04
N ALA A 157 -21.73 13.31 0.91
CA ALA A 157 -20.73 14.39 0.87
C ALA A 157 -21.36 15.78 0.59
N HIS A 158 -22.67 15.82 0.37
CA HIS A 158 -23.38 17.03 -0.03
C HIS A 158 -23.46 18.04 1.12
N ILE A 159 -23.07 19.29 0.86
CA ILE A 159 -23.16 20.41 1.79
C ILE A 159 -24.27 21.34 1.28
N GLY A 160 -25.46 21.21 1.87
CA GLY A 160 -26.61 22.05 1.53
C GLY A 160 -26.45 23.46 2.12
N ARG A 161 -26.90 24.49 1.39
CA ARG A 161 -27.14 25.81 1.98
C ARG A 161 -28.55 25.80 2.58
N MET A 162 -28.65 26.00 3.89
CA MET A 162 -29.93 26.19 4.56
C MET A 162 -30.30 27.67 4.41
N ALA A 163 -31.46 27.93 3.81
CA ALA A 163 -32.06 29.28 3.69
C ALA A 163 -33.11 29.48 4.78
#